data_AF-A0A2M8KTM9-F1
#
_entry.id   AF-A0A2M8KTM9-F1
#
_cell.length_a   1.000
_cell.length_b   1.000
_cell.length_c   1.000
_cell.angle_alpha   90.00
_cell.angle_beta   90.00
_cell.angle_gamma   90.00
#
_symmetry.space_group_name_H-M   'P 1'
#
loop_
_entity.id
_entity.type
_entity.pdbx_description
1 polymer ?
#
loop_
_entity_poly.entity_id
_entity_poly.type
_entity_poly.pdbx_seq_one_letter_code
_entity_poly.pdbx_strand_id
1 'polypeptide(L)'
;MLIKIALQIGQEVSLREIAGSLQANVTTVSNYIEVFVKNYILLPLPSFKTNMRKAVSENKKYFFFDLGIRNALVRDFRPLDLRPDKGGVFENFIIAEIEKKRRNKGLLYTPYFYREYGGREVDMVLEDYQKEYTCFEIKYQEAHPKKAFPLSHSFYTIHKDNY
;
A
#
# COMPACT_ATOMS: atom_id res chain seq x y z
N MET A 1 5.29 17.36 0.84
CA MET A 1 5.39 15.92 1.21
C MET A 1 4.20 15.10 0.71
N LEU A 2 2.97 15.34 1.19
CA LEU A 2 1.78 14.56 0.79
C LEU A 2 1.56 14.50 -0.73
N ILE A 3 1.78 15.61 -1.46
CA ILE A 3 1.68 15.64 -2.92
C ILE A 3 2.63 14.62 -3.58
N LYS A 4 3.88 14.50 -3.09
CA LYS A 4 4.83 13.50 -3.62
C LYS A 4 4.33 12.08 -3.39
N ILE A 5 3.83 11.79 -2.19
CA ILE A 5 3.23 10.48 -1.86
C ILE A 5 2.01 10.21 -2.75
N ALA A 6 1.14 11.20 -2.96
CA ALA A 6 -0.04 11.08 -3.80
C ALA A 6 0.28 10.78 -5.26
N LEU A 7 1.39 11.31 -5.78
CA LEU A 7 1.89 11.04 -7.14
C LEU A 7 2.57 9.67 -7.28
N GLN A 8 3.06 9.10 -6.17
CA GLN A 8 3.75 7.80 -6.12
C GLN A 8 2.84 6.69 -5.54
N ILE A 9 1.52 6.83 -5.68
CA ILE A 9 0.58 5.87 -5.11
C ILE A 9 0.80 4.45 -5.67
N GLY A 10 0.75 3.45 -4.79
CA GLY A 10 1.07 2.06 -5.16
C GLY A 10 2.57 1.74 -5.28
N GLN A 11 3.45 2.72 -5.10
CA GLN A 11 4.91 2.54 -5.14
C GLN A 11 5.54 2.59 -3.75
N GLU A 12 6.72 1.98 -3.64
CA GLU A 12 7.55 2.09 -2.43
C GLU A 12 8.06 3.53 -2.28
N VAL A 13 7.95 4.07 -1.08
CA VAL A 13 8.34 5.46 -0.80
C VAL A 13 9.70 5.51 -0.09
N SER A 14 10.64 6.23 -0.70
CA SER A 14 11.94 6.52 -0.10
C SER A 14 11.89 7.81 0.73
N LEU A 15 12.05 7.69 2.05
CA LEU A 15 12.12 8.86 2.93
C LEU A 15 13.29 9.79 2.59
N ARG A 16 14.41 9.22 2.13
CA ARG A 16 15.59 9.98 1.70
C ARG A 16 15.30 10.80 0.44
N GLU A 17 14.58 10.21 -0.53
CA GLU A 17 14.18 10.91 -1.76
C GLU A 17 13.25 12.08 -1.45
N ILE A 18 12.24 11.86 -0.60
CA ILE A 18 11.33 12.91 -0.15
C ILE A 18 12.11 14.01 0.60
N ALA A 19 12.97 13.64 1.53
CA ALA A 19 13.78 14.57 2.31
C ALA A 19 14.69 15.43 1.43
N GLY A 20 15.41 14.81 0.48
CA GLY A 20 16.26 15.53 -0.48
C GLY A 20 15.46 16.50 -1.34
N SER A 21 14.27 16.11 -1.80
CA SER A 21 13.40 16.96 -2.61
C SER A 21 12.82 18.15 -1.84
N LEU A 22 12.66 18.01 -0.52
CA LEU A 22 12.13 19.07 0.36
C LEU A 22 13.22 19.86 1.06
N GLN A 23 14.51 19.55 0.81
CA GLN A 23 15.66 20.11 1.53
C GLN A 23 15.51 20.03 3.06
N ALA A 24 14.95 18.90 3.54
CA ALA A 24 14.67 18.66 4.95
C ALA A 24 15.46 17.47 5.49
N ASN A 25 15.56 17.36 6.81
CA ASN A 25 16.14 16.18 7.45
C ASN A 25 15.18 14.97 7.29
N VAL A 26 15.74 13.78 7.04
CA VAL A 26 15.00 12.51 6.95
C VAL A 26 14.17 12.24 8.22
N THR A 27 14.71 12.55 9.40
CA THR A 27 14.01 12.41 10.68
C THR A 27 12.77 13.29 10.73
N THR A 28 12.87 14.54 10.25
CA THR A 28 11.73 15.46 10.17
C THR A 28 10.65 14.90 9.25
N VAL A 29 11.02 14.44 8.06
CA VAL A 29 10.09 13.79 7.11
C VAL A 29 9.41 12.57 7.74
N SER A 30 10.18 11.71 8.41
CA SER A 30 9.66 10.53 9.11
C SER A 30 8.63 10.91 10.18
N ASN A 31 8.93 11.92 11.01
CA ASN A 31 8.03 12.38 12.06
C ASN A 31 6.71 12.92 11.48
N TYR A 32 6.76 13.69 10.40
CA TYR A 32 5.53 14.17 9.74
C TYR A 32 4.72 13.03 9.12
N ILE A 33 5.36 12.01 8.55
CA ILE A 33 4.64 10.84 8.03
C ILE A 33 3.95 10.10 9.17
N GLU A 34 4.62 9.92 10.31
CA GLU A 34 4.01 9.31 11.49
C GLU A 34 2.78 10.10 11.98
N VAL A 35 2.86 11.43 11.98
CA VAL A 35 1.70 12.29 12.28
C VAL A 35 0.56 12.02 11.29
N PHE A 36 0.82 11.92 9.99
CA PHE A 36 -0.22 11.64 9.00
C PHE A 36 -0.83 10.23 9.14
N VAL A 37 -0.03 9.24 9.52
CA VAL A 37 -0.53 7.88 9.80
C VAL A 37 -1.42 7.88 11.04
N LYS A 38 -0.99 8.50 12.14
CA LYS A 38 -1.77 8.58 13.39
C LYS A 38 -3.09 9.35 13.24
N ASN A 39 -3.15 10.27 12.29
CA ASN A 39 -4.34 11.06 11.97
C ASN A 39 -5.17 10.48 10.83
N TYR A 40 -4.94 9.21 10.43
CA TYR A 40 -5.73 8.54 9.38
C TYR A 40 -5.71 9.26 8.03
N ILE A 41 -4.64 10.01 7.72
CA ILE A 41 -4.43 10.58 6.39
C ILE A 41 -3.75 9.54 5.50
N LEU A 42 -2.73 8.87 6.05
CA LEU A 42 -1.97 7.83 5.37
C LEU A 42 -2.18 6.46 6.01
N LEU A 43 -2.16 5.43 5.18
CA LEU A 43 -2.16 4.02 5.53
C LEU A 43 -0.81 3.42 5.13
N PRO A 44 0.05 3.07 6.10
CA PRO A 44 1.32 2.41 5.79
C PRO A 44 1.09 0.95 5.47
N LEU A 45 1.67 0.48 4.36
CA LEU A 45 1.75 -0.94 4.03
C LEU A 45 3.22 -1.37 4.05
N PRO A 46 3.67 -2.09 5.10
CA PRO A 46 5.06 -2.52 5.21
C PRO A 46 5.38 -3.70 4.29
N SER A 47 6.66 -3.83 3.93
CA SER A 47 7.14 -4.98 3.15
C SER A 47 7.21 -6.23 4.03
N PHE A 48 6.62 -7.33 3.57
CA PHE A 48 6.74 -8.64 4.21
C PHE A 48 8.19 -9.13 4.15
N LYS A 49 8.71 -9.58 5.30
CA LYS A 49 10.03 -10.20 5.43
C LYS A 49 9.90 -11.45 6.29
N THR A 50 10.46 -12.56 5.81
CA THR A 50 10.55 -13.80 6.58
C THR A 50 11.53 -13.68 7.76
N ASN A 51 12.54 -12.81 7.65
CA ASN A 51 13.52 -12.58 8.70
C ASN A 51 13.27 -11.25 9.43
N MET A 52 12.76 -11.35 10.66
CA MET A 52 12.46 -10.21 11.52
C MET A 52 13.66 -9.29 11.79
N ARG A 53 14.90 -9.79 11.80
CA ARG A 53 16.10 -8.94 12.01
C ARG A 53 16.41 -8.05 10.81
N LYS A 54 16.04 -8.47 9.59
CA LYS A 54 16.16 -7.65 8.37
C LYS A 54 14.95 -6.74 8.16
N ALA A 55 13.89 -6.89 8.97
CA ALA A 55 12.67 -6.09 8.89
C ALA A 55 12.82 -4.67 9.46
N VAL A 56 13.99 -4.26 9.98
CA VAL A 56 14.16 -2.96 10.64
C VAL A 56 14.41 -1.81 9.64
N SER A 57 14.77 -2.10 8.40
CA SER A 57 14.98 -1.12 7.31
C SER A 57 13.82 -1.19 6.32
N GLU A 58 12.65 -0.68 6.71
CA GLU A 58 11.40 -0.94 5.99
C GLU A 58 11.16 0.01 4.83
N ASN A 59 11.22 -0.53 3.61
CA ASN A 59 10.45 0.06 2.52
C ASN A 59 8.96 -0.08 2.84
N LYS A 60 8.23 1.01 2.64
CA LYS A 60 6.78 1.09 2.87
C LYS A 60 6.13 1.66 1.63
N LYS A 61 4.97 1.11 1.27
CA LYS A 61 4.01 1.86 0.47
C LYS A 61 3.16 2.69 1.41
N TYR A 62 2.74 3.87 0.97
CA TYR A 62 1.77 4.69 1.70
C TYR A 62 0.56 4.91 0.81
N PHE A 63 -0.60 4.50 1.31
CA PHE A 63 -1.89 4.74 0.70
C PHE A 63 -2.63 5.84 1.46
N PHE A 64 -3.70 6.38 0.88
CA PHE A 64 -4.56 7.35 1.55
C PHE A 64 -5.79 6.67 2.14
N PHE A 65 -6.19 7.07 3.34
CA PHE A 65 -7.43 6.56 3.92
C PHE A 65 -8.67 7.03 3.14
N ASP A 66 -8.58 8.23 2.56
CA ASP A 66 -9.60 8.89 1.76
C ASP A 66 -9.00 9.33 0.40
N LEU A 67 -9.56 8.79 -0.68
CA LEU A 67 -9.17 9.13 -2.04
C LEU A 67 -9.57 10.56 -2.45
N GLY A 68 -10.56 11.16 -1.79
CA GLY A 68 -10.92 12.57 -1.96
C GLY A 68 -9.78 13.50 -1.55
N ILE A 69 -9.14 13.25 -0.40
CA ILE A 69 -7.94 13.98 0.04
C ILE A 69 -6.82 13.81 -0.98
N ARG A 70 -6.57 12.58 -1.41
CA ARG A 70 -5.54 12.27 -2.41
C ARG A 70 -5.80 13.02 -3.72
N ASN A 71 -7.03 12.97 -4.22
CA ASN A 71 -7.44 13.59 -5.49
C ASN A 71 -7.38 15.11 -5.43
N ALA A 72 -7.71 15.71 -4.28
CA ALA A 72 -7.53 17.13 -4.04
C ALA A 72 -6.05 17.55 -4.12
N LEU A 73 -5.14 16.75 -3.56
CA LEU A 73 -3.69 17.02 -3.59
C LEU A 73 -3.11 16.99 -5.02
N VAL A 74 -3.59 16.09 -5.88
CA VAL A 74 -3.14 16.00 -7.28
C VAL A 74 -4.03 16.78 -8.26
N ARG A 75 -5.09 17.43 -7.76
CA ARG A 75 -6.08 18.21 -8.53
C ARG A 75 -6.68 17.43 -9.70
N ASP A 76 -6.92 16.14 -9.51
CA ASP A 76 -7.51 15.28 -10.53
C ASP A 76 -8.75 14.59 -9.97
N PHE A 77 -9.92 15.02 -10.44
CA PHE A 77 -11.24 14.48 -10.11
C PHE A 77 -11.93 13.91 -11.36
N ARG A 78 -11.18 13.70 -12.45
CA ARG A 78 -11.75 13.10 -13.65
C ARG A 78 -12.30 11.70 -13.34
N PRO A 79 -13.30 11.23 -14.11
CA PRO A 79 -13.73 9.84 -14.10
C PRO A 79 -12.54 8.88 -14.21
N LEU A 80 -12.58 7.78 -13.46
CA LEU A 80 -11.45 6.85 -13.30
C LEU A 80 -10.91 6.33 -14.64
N ASP A 81 -11.77 6.09 -15.63
CA ASP A 81 -11.37 5.58 -16.94
C ASP A 81 -10.50 6.55 -17.76
N LEU A 82 -10.56 7.86 -17.47
CA LEU A 82 -9.76 8.91 -18.12
C LEU A 82 -8.42 9.15 -17.42
N ARG A 83 -8.17 8.46 -16.31
CA ARG A 83 -7.01 8.70 -15.48
C ARG A 83 -5.85 7.75 -15.81
N PRO A 84 -4.61 8.26 -15.90
CA PRO A 84 -3.44 7.40 -16.10
C PRO A 84 -3.08 6.59 -14.85
N ASP A 85 -3.46 7.06 -13.67
CA ASP A 85 -3.15 6.46 -12.36
C ASP A 85 -4.26 5.53 -11.84
N LYS A 86 -5.22 5.15 -12.69
CA LYS A 86 -6.40 4.37 -12.30
C LYS A 86 -6.08 3.08 -11.55
N GLY A 87 -5.01 2.38 -11.93
CA GLY A 87 -4.55 1.18 -11.24
C GLY A 87 -4.16 1.44 -9.79
N GLY A 88 -3.35 2.48 -9.54
CA GLY A 88 -2.93 2.84 -8.19
C GLY A 88 -4.06 3.45 -7.35
N VAL A 89 -5.00 4.16 -7.97
CA VAL A 89 -6.22 4.64 -7.29
C VAL A 89 -7.10 3.47 -6.87
N PHE A 90 -7.28 2.46 -7.74
CA PHE A 90 -8.03 1.25 -7.41
C PHE A 90 -7.33 0.42 -6.33
N GLU A 91 -6.01 0.23 -6.42
CA GLU A 91 -5.21 -0.44 -5.38
C GLU A 91 -5.38 0.25 -4.01
N ASN A 92 -5.26 1.59 -3.97
CA ASN A 92 -5.53 2.37 -2.76
C ASN A 92 -6.93 2.12 -2.24
N PHE A 93 -7.95 2.15 -3.10
CA PHE A 93 -9.35 1.94 -2.69
C PHE A 93 -9.50 0.59 -1.97
N ILE A 94 -9.04 -0.50 -2.60
CA ILE A 94 -9.14 -1.84 -2.02
C ILE A 94 -8.40 -1.94 -0.68
N ILE A 95 -7.17 -1.42 -0.60
CA ILE A 95 -6.39 -1.46 0.64
C ILE A 95 -7.08 -0.67 1.77
N ALA A 96 -7.63 0.51 1.45
CA ALA A 96 -8.36 1.31 2.42
C ALA A 96 -9.64 0.60 2.90
N GLU A 97 -10.39 -0.05 2.00
CA GLU A 97 -11.59 -0.79 2.37
C GLU A 97 -11.29 -2.04 3.21
N ILE A 98 -10.23 -2.78 2.88
CA ILE A 98 -9.79 -3.91 3.71
C ILE A 98 -9.39 -3.43 5.11
N GLU A 99 -8.66 -2.33 5.22
CA GLU A 99 -8.25 -1.77 6.51
C GLU A 99 -9.45 -1.26 7.34
N LYS A 100 -10.42 -0.59 6.70
CA LYS A 100 -11.68 -0.19 7.35
C LYS A 100 -12.45 -1.41 7.85
N LYS A 101 -12.62 -2.43 7.01
CA LYS A 101 -13.30 -3.69 7.38
C LYS A 101 -12.59 -4.39 8.54
N ARG A 102 -11.26 -4.45 8.50
CA ARG A 102 -10.43 -5.02 9.57
C ARG A 102 -10.68 -4.33 10.90
N ARG A 103 -10.63 -3.00 10.93
CA ARG A 103 -10.88 -2.20 12.15
C ARG A 103 -12.31 -2.35 12.65
N ASN A 104 -13.30 -2.22 11.76
CA ASN A 104 -14.71 -2.26 12.13
C ASN A 104 -15.15 -3.62 12.68
N LYS A 105 -14.56 -4.72 12.18
CA LYS A 105 -14.88 -6.08 12.62
C LYS A 105 -13.90 -6.63 13.67
N GLY A 106 -12.91 -5.84 14.11
CA GLY A 106 -11.91 -6.28 15.08
C GLY A 106 -11.06 -7.46 14.59
N LEU A 107 -10.79 -7.54 13.29
CA LEU A 107 -10.11 -8.69 12.71
C LEU A 107 -8.60 -8.62 12.95
N LEU A 108 -8.03 -9.76 13.36
CA LEU A 108 -6.63 -9.88 13.79
C LEU A 108 -5.72 -10.34 12.64
N TYR A 109 -5.64 -9.52 11.59
CA TYR A 109 -4.67 -9.71 10.51
C TYR A 109 -3.69 -8.55 10.46
N THR A 110 -2.46 -8.82 10.03
CA THR A 110 -1.47 -7.79 9.73
C THR A 110 -1.26 -7.71 8.22
N PRO A 111 -1.53 -6.54 7.60
CA PRO A 111 -1.35 -6.35 6.16
C PRO A 111 0.09 -6.01 5.80
N TYR A 112 0.57 -6.58 4.70
CA TYR A 112 1.87 -6.32 4.10
C TYR A 112 1.76 -6.24 2.57
N PHE A 113 2.80 -5.77 1.89
CA PHE A 113 3.05 -6.10 0.49
C PHE A 113 4.27 -7.03 0.41
N TYR A 114 4.43 -7.79 -0.67
CA TYR A 114 5.62 -8.62 -0.85
C TYR A 114 6.31 -8.31 -2.18
N ARG A 115 7.64 -8.17 -2.14
CA ARG A 115 8.46 -8.02 -3.34
C ARG A 115 9.74 -8.84 -3.18
N GLU A 116 10.02 -9.68 -4.16
CA GLU A 116 11.28 -10.42 -4.23
C GLU A 116 12.36 -9.65 -4.99
N TYR A 117 13.62 -10.11 -4.88
CA TYR A 117 14.75 -9.49 -5.57
C TYR A 117 14.61 -9.53 -7.10
N GLY A 118 13.95 -10.55 -7.65
CA GLY A 118 13.65 -10.69 -9.08
C GLY A 118 12.56 -9.74 -9.61
N GLY A 119 12.02 -8.85 -8.75
CA GLY A 119 11.04 -7.85 -9.14
C GLY A 119 9.59 -8.36 -9.23
N ARG A 120 9.33 -9.65 -8.96
CA ARG A 120 7.95 -10.10 -8.77
C ARG A 120 7.40 -9.54 -7.46
N GLU A 121 6.14 -9.16 -7.51
CA GLU A 121 5.45 -8.49 -6.42
C GLU A 121 4.08 -9.13 -6.19
N VAL A 122 3.64 -9.13 -4.94
CA VAL A 122 2.27 -9.38 -4.51
C VAL A 122 1.79 -8.11 -3.84
N ASP A 123 0.70 -7.54 -4.38
CA ASP A 123 0.20 -6.22 -3.99
C ASP A 123 -0.17 -6.19 -2.49
N MET A 124 -0.79 -7.26 -1.98
CA MET A 124 -1.15 -7.38 -0.57
C MET A 124 -1.06 -8.81 -0.02
N VAL A 125 -0.58 -8.94 1.21
CA VAL A 125 -0.51 -10.17 2.00
C VAL A 125 -1.15 -9.89 3.35
N LEU A 126 -2.14 -10.69 3.72
CA LEU A 126 -2.70 -10.73 5.06
C LEU A 126 -2.09 -11.90 5.81
N GLU A 127 -1.43 -11.61 6.92
CA GLU A 127 -0.96 -12.60 7.89
C GLU A 127 -1.92 -12.61 9.08
N ASP A 128 -2.48 -13.76 9.44
CA ASP A 128 -3.27 -13.91 10.66
C ASP A 128 -2.41 -14.33 11.87
N TYR A 129 -3.04 -14.45 13.04
CA TYR A 129 -2.36 -14.84 14.27
C TYR A 129 -1.83 -16.30 14.27
N GLN A 130 -2.29 -17.16 13.36
CA GLN A 130 -1.85 -18.54 13.20
C GLN A 130 -0.73 -18.69 12.15
N LYS A 131 -0.28 -17.58 11.55
CA LYS A 131 0.65 -17.59 10.40
C LYS A 131 0.03 -18.26 9.17
N GLU A 132 -1.29 -18.14 9.00
CA GLU A 132 -1.93 -18.37 7.72
C GLU A 132 -1.85 -17.09 6.88
N TYR A 133 -1.56 -17.29 5.58
CA TYR A 133 -1.32 -16.19 4.66
C TYR A 133 -2.37 -16.18 3.56
N THR A 134 -2.99 -15.02 3.38
CA THR A 134 -3.85 -14.75 2.22
C THR A 134 -3.22 -13.68 1.36
N CYS A 135 -2.92 -14.01 0.11
CA CYS A 135 -2.34 -13.11 -0.87
C CYS A 135 -3.41 -12.56 -1.82
N PHE A 136 -3.27 -11.29 -2.17
CA PHE A 136 -4.13 -10.60 -3.12
C PHE A 136 -3.28 -9.93 -4.20
N GLU A 137 -3.64 -10.18 -5.46
CA GLU A 137 -3.30 -9.33 -6.58
C GLU A 137 -4.43 -8.31 -6.78
N ILE A 138 -4.10 -7.02 -6.88
CA ILE A 138 -5.09 -5.96 -7.05
C ILE A 138 -4.83 -5.30 -8.40
N LYS A 139 -5.74 -5.51 -9.35
CA LYS A 139 -5.63 -4.95 -10.70
C LYS A 139 -6.98 -4.42 -11.13
N TYR A 140 -7.00 -3.21 -11.67
CA TYR A 140 -8.26 -2.62 -12.16
C TYR A 140 -8.92 -3.48 -13.26
N GLN A 141 -8.10 -4.11 -14.10
CA GLN A 141 -8.53 -5.09 -15.11
C GLN A 141 -8.08 -6.49 -14.71
N GLU A 142 -8.82 -7.49 -15.16
CA GLU A 142 -8.48 -8.89 -14.92
C GLU A 142 -7.07 -9.20 -15.43
N ALA A 143 -6.29 -9.88 -14.60
CA ALA A 143 -4.93 -10.28 -14.91
C ALA A 143 -4.62 -11.63 -14.27
N HIS A 144 -3.70 -12.38 -14.89
CA HIS A 144 -3.25 -13.64 -14.32
C HIS A 144 -2.43 -13.41 -13.05
N PRO A 145 -2.70 -14.18 -11.98
CA PRO A 145 -2.01 -14.03 -10.71
C PRO A 145 -0.53 -14.43 -10.83
N LYS A 146 0.35 -13.62 -10.24
CA LYS A 146 1.78 -13.95 -10.13
C LYS A 146 2.03 -14.70 -8.83
N LYS A 147 2.35 -15.99 -8.91
CA LYS A 147 2.80 -16.77 -7.75
C LYS A 147 4.24 -16.38 -7.37
N ALA A 148 4.37 -15.37 -6.52
CA ALA A 148 5.66 -14.86 -6.05
C ALA A 148 5.90 -15.10 -4.54
N PHE A 149 4.84 -15.24 -3.74
CA PHE A 149 4.98 -15.38 -2.28
C PHE A 149 5.53 -16.76 -1.87
N PRO A 150 6.55 -16.84 -0.98
CA PRO A 150 7.31 -18.07 -0.75
C PRO A 150 6.71 -19.02 0.29
N LEU A 151 5.72 -18.60 1.09
CA LEU A 151 5.10 -19.43 2.13
C LEU A 151 3.78 -20.03 1.63
N SER A 152 3.25 -21.05 2.30
CA SER A 152 1.92 -21.59 1.97
C SER A 152 0.86 -20.51 2.13
N HIS A 153 0.00 -20.34 1.11
CA HIS A 153 -0.99 -19.27 1.09
C HIS A 153 -2.19 -19.60 0.21
N SER A 154 -3.32 -18.96 0.51
CA SER A 154 -4.42 -18.79 -0.44
C SER A 154 -4.14 -17.56 -1.32
N PHE A 155 -4.54 -17.60 -2.59
CA PHE A 155 -4.31 -16.50 -3.54
C PHE A 155 -5.61 -16.09 -4.20
N TYR A 156 -5.89 -14.78 -4.22
CA TYR A 156 -7.06 -14.20 -4.86
C TYR A 156 -6.66 -13.02 -5.75
N THR A 157 -7.43 -12.77 -6.80
CA THR A 157 -7.29 -11.56 -7.63
C THR A 157 -8.51 -10.68 -7.43
N ILE A 158 -8.30 -9.42 -7.10
CA ILE A 158 -9.35 -8.40 -6.97
C ILE A 158 -9.27 -7.48 -8.19
N HIS A 159 -10.39 -7.36 -8.90
CA HIS A 159 -10.60 -6.46 -10.04
C HIS A 159 -11.96 -5.79 -9.98
N LYS A 160 -12.20 -4.84 -10.88
CA LYS A 160 -13.39 -3.97 -10.88
C LYS A 160 -14.74 -4.72 -10.91
N ASP A 161 -14.77 -6.00 -11.27
CA ASP A 161 -16.01 -6.76 -11.41
C ASP A 161 -16.25 -7.74 -10.24
N ASN A 162 -15.32 -7.82 -9.26
CA ASN A 162 -15.40 -8.77 -8.15
C ASN A 162 -15.02 -8.20 -6.76
N TYR A 163 -14.89 -6.88 -6.62
CA TYR A 163 -14.48 -6.22 -5.37
C TYR A 163 -15.62 -5.98 -4.37
#